data_AF-A0A838FSJ3-F1
#
_entry.id   AF-A0A838FSJ3-F1
#
_cell.length_a   1.000
_cell.length_b   1.000
_cell.length_c   1.000
_cell.angle_alpha   90.00
_cell.angle_beta   90.00
_cell.angle_gamma   90.00
#
_symmetry.space_group_name_H-M   'P 1'
#
loop_
_entity.id
_entity.type
_entity.pdbx_description
1 polymer ?
#
loop_
_entity_poly.entity_id
_entity_poly.type
_entity_poly.pdbx_seq_one_letter_code
_entity_poly.pdbx_strand_id
1 'polypeptide(L)' 'MKDSGPGQGPVHRAAGEGPATWAMGSLFERLCSGAETGDALGVSLVTQPVGIATPLHVHTREAECFY' A
#
# COMPACT_ATOMS: atom_id res chain seq x y z
N MET A 1 -14.33 -2.77 23.98
CA MET A 1 -13.93 -2.46 22.61
C MET A 1 -13.65 -0.98 22.56
N LYS A 2 -12.46 -0.55 22.11
CA LYS A 2 -12.25 0.88 21.82
C LYS A 2 -12.96 1.17 20.51
N ASP A 3 -13.79 2.22 20.49
CA ASP A 3 -14.44 2.67 19.26
C ASP A 3 -13.36 3.04 18.24
N SER A 4 -13.38 2.36 17.10
CA SER A 4 -12.58 2.68 15.92
C SER A 4 -12.96 4.08 15.45
N GLY A 5 -11.97 4.96 15.30
CA GLY A 5 -12.18 6.28 14.72
C GLY A 5 -12.75 6.20 13.30
N PRO A 6 -13.34 7.29 12.79
CA PRO A 6 -13.85 7.32 11.41
C PRO A 6 -12.74 6.90 10.44
N GLY A 7 -12.97 5.81 9.68
CA GLY A 7 -12.01 5.22 8.75
C GLY A 7 -11.39 3.88 9.17
N GLN A 8 -11.52 3.46 10.43
CA GLN A 8 -10.88 2.23 10.96
C GLN A 8 -11.83 1.01 10.98
N GLY A 9 -12.50 0.73 9.86
CA GLY A 9 -13.39 -0.43 9.69
C GLY A 9 -12.80 -1.50 8.77
N PRO A 10 -13.45 -2.67 8.62
CA PRO A 10 -13.06 -3.65 7.61
C PRO A 10 -13.07 -3.03 6.21
N VAL A 11 -11.98 -3.23 5.46
CA VAL A 11 -11.84 -2.75 4.08
C VAL A 11 -11.80 -3.95 3.14
N HIS A 12 -12.58 -3.89 2.07
CA HIS A 12 -12.53 -4.82 0.95
C HIS A 12 -12.42 -4.03 -0.35
N ARG A 13 -11.52 -4.47 -1.23
CA ARG A 13 -11.32 -3.93 -2.58
C ARG A 13 -11.28 -5.12 -3.53
N ALA A 14 -12.08 -5.09 -4.59
CA ALA A 14 -11.93 -6.10 -5.63
C ALA A 14 -10.61 -5.87 -6.39
N ALA A 15 -10.12 -6.92 -7.06
CA ALA A 15 -8.87 -6.83 -7.81
C ALA A 15 -8.95 -5.75 -8.90
N GLY A 16 -8.00 -4.81 -8.90
CA GLY A 16 -7.92 -3.74 -9.88
C GLY A 16 -8.81 -2.52 -9.57
N GLU A 17 -9.52 -2.52 -8.44
CA GLU A 17 -10.40 -1.40 -8.03
C GLU A 17 -9.76 -0.50 -6.97
N GLY A 18 -8.57 -0.84 -6.46
CA GLY A 18 -7.85 0.00 -5.52
C GLY A 18 -7.35 1.31 -6.15
N PRO A 19 -7.21 2.40 -5.37
CA PRO A 19 -6.55 3.61 -5.84
C PRO A 19 -5.15 3.29 -6.35
N ALA A 20 -4.85 3.64 -7.60
CA ALA A 20 -3.62 3.23 -8.24
C ALA A 20 -2.77 4.42 -8.69
N THR A 21 -1.46 4.24 -8.71
CA THR A 21 -0.49 5.23 -9.18
C THR A 21 0.56 4.55 -10.04
N TRP A 22 0.87 5.16 -11.19
CA TRP A 22 1.98 4.75 -12.04
C TRP A 22 3.26 5.43 -11.57
N ALA A 23 4.26 4.62 -11.24
CA ALA A 23 5.54 5.13 -10.74
C ALA A 23 6.67 4.16 -11.09
N MET A 24 7.84 4.66 -11.49
CA MET A 24 9.02 3.85 -11.81
C MET A 24 8.72 2.70 -12.81
N GLY A 25 7.86 2.95 -13.80
CA GLY A 25 7.47 1.94 -14.79
C GLY A 25 6.59 0.80 -14.26
N SER A 26 6.06 0.92 -13.05
CA SER A 26 5.23 -0.08 -12.38
C SER A 26 3.88 0.50 -11.95
N LEU A 27 2.87 -0.36 -11.78
CA LEU A 27 1.56 0.00 -11.24
C LEU A 27 1.53 -0.30 -9.74
N PHE A 28 1.28 0.72 -8.92
CA PHE A 28 1.11 0.59 -7.48
C PHE A 28 -0.37 0.74 -7.15
N GLU A 29 -1.03 -0.37 -6.79
CA GLU A 29 -2.43 -0.38 -6.37
C GLU A 29 -2.51 -0.43 -4.84
N ARG A 30 -3.12 0.58 -4.21
CA ARG A 30 -3.23 0.65 -2.74
C ARG A 30 -4.38 -0.22 -2.25
N LEU A 31 -4.04 -1.30 -1.54
CA LEU A 31 -4.99 -2.20 -0.91
C LEU A 31 -5.43 -1.72 0.47
N CYS A 32 -4.58 -0.97 1.18
CA CYS A 32 -4.88 -0.36 2.47
C CYS A 32 -4.01 0.88 2.72
N SER A 33 -4.60 1.96 3.22
CA SER A 33 -3.89 3.19 3.62
C SER A 33 -3.55 3.21 5.10
N GLY A 34 -2.62 4.08 5.50
CA GLY A 34 -2.32 4.36 6.91
C GLY A 34 -3.57 4.78 7.68
N ALA A 35 -4.32 5.75 7.18
CA ALA A 35 -5.54 6.24 7.83
C ALA A 35 -6.58 5.13 8.12
N GLU A 36 -6.71 4.16 7.21
CA GLU A 36 -7.60 3.00 7.37
C GLU A 36 -7.16 2.03 8.49
N THR A 37 -5.88 2.10 8.89
CA THR A 37 -5.29 1.28 9.94
C THR A 37 -4.93 2.07 11.19
N GLY A 38 -5.35 3.34 11.29
CA GLY A 38 -4.92 4.22 12.37
C GLY A 38 -3.42 4.49 12.35
N ASP A 39 -2.87 4.66 11.15
CA ASP A 39 -1.45 4.91 10.83
C ASP A 39 -0.49 3.79 11.24
N ALA A 40 -1.00 2.58 11.48
CA ALA A 40 -0.19 1.44 11.86
C ALA A 40 0.56 0.81 10.66
N LEU A 41 -0.08 0.76 9.48
CA LEU A 41 0.52 0.20 8.27
C LEU A 41 -0.20 0.68 6.98
N GLY A 42 0.50 0.57 5.86
CA GLY A 42 -0.08 0.65 4.52
C GLY A 42 0.29 -0.58 3.69
N VAL A 43 -0.54 -0.93 2.72
CA VAL A 43 -0.29 -2.05 1.80
C VAL A 43 -0.56 -1.62 0.37
N SER A 44 0.37 -1.91 -0.52
CA SER A 44 0.19 -1.78 -1.96
C SER A 44 0.55 -3.07 -2.66
N LEU A 45 -0.24 -3.45 -3.67
CA LEU A 45 0.14 -4.44 -4.66
C LEU A 45 0.94 -3.73 -5.76
N VAL A 46 2.13 -4.25 -6.07
CA VAL A 46 3.01 -3.66 -7.10
C VAL A 46 3.09 -4.62 -8.27
N THR A 47 2.56 -4.21 -9.43
CA THR A 47 2.69 -4.95 -10.70
C THR A 47 3.81 -4.35 -11.52
N GLN A 48 4.81 -5.16 -11.85
CA GLN A 48 6.03 -4.71 -12.54
C GLN A 48 6.24 -5.49 -13.84
N PRO A 49 6.65 -4.83 -14.94
CA PRO A 49 7.19 -5.52 -16.10
C PRO A 49 8.47 -6.28 -15.76
N VAL A 50 8.78 -7.32 -16.55
CA VAL A 50 10.05 -8.04 -16.43
C VAL A 50 11.23 -7.08 -16.59
N GLY A 51 12.21 -7.16 -15.69
CA GLY A 51 13.44 -6.35 -15.72
C GLY A 51 13.31 -4.96 -15.09
N ILE A 52 12.16 -4.62 -14.51
CA ILE A 52 11.96 -3.38 -13.75
C ILE A 52 12.08 -3.65 -12.25
N ALA A 53 12.71 -2.73 -11.55
CA ALA A 53 12.73 -2.66 -10.09
C ALA A 53 12.62 -1.20 -9.64
N THR A 54 12.16 -0.98 -8.41
CA THR A 54 12.32 0.33 -7.78
C THR A 54 13.82 0.65 -7.62
N PRO A 55 14.25 1.92 -7.79
CA PRO A 55 15.64 2.29 -7.56
C PRO A 55 16.10 1.92 -6.15
N LEU A 56 17.40 1.70 -5.97
CA LEU A 56 17.97 1.49 -4.63
C LEU A 56 17.68 2.70 -3.73
N HIS A 57 17.08 2.46 -2.57
CA HIS A 57 16.76 3.50 -1.60
C HIS A 57 16.71 2.92 -0.18
N VAL A 58 16.58 3.81 0.80
CA VAL A 58 16.47 3.46 2.22
C VAL A 58 15.27 4.18 2.83
N HIS A 59 14.53 3.46 3.66
CA HIS A 59 13.50 4.05 4.51
C HIS A 59 14.15 4.33 5.87
N THR A 60 14.10 5.58 6.34
CA THR A 60 14.78 5.98 7.59
C THR A 60 13.86 5.94 8.80
N ARG A 61 12.54 5.85 8.60
CA ARG A 61 11.53 5.85 9.66
C ARG A 61 10.46 4.77 9.47
N GLU A 62 10.56 3.98 8.40
CA GLU A 62 9.56 3.01 7.99
C GLU A 62 10.22 1.64 7.84
N ALA A 63 9.49 0.58 8.19
CA ALA A 63 9.86 -0.79 7.89
C ALA A 63 9.06 -1.26 6.67
N GLU A 64 9.69 -2.02 5.77
CA GLU A 64 9.08 -2.52 4.54
C GLU A 64 9.26 -4.04 4.45
N CYS A 65 8.25 -4.74 3.92
CA CYS A 65 8.31 -6.17 3.64
C CYS A 65 7.73 -6.50 2.26
N PHE A 66 8.16 -7.62 1.70
CA PHE A 66 7.73 -8.15 0.40
C PHE A 66 7.26 -9.60 0.57
N TYR A 67 6.21 -9.99 -0.16
CA TYR A 67 5.63 -11.35 -0.19
C TYR A 67 5.60 -11.87 -1.62
#